data_AF-A0A1I5EQV8-F1
#
_entry.id   AF-A0A1I5EQV8-F1
#
_cell.length_a   1.000
_cell.length_b   1.000
_cell.length_c   1.000
_cell.angle_alpha   90.00
_cell.angle_beta   90.00
_cell.angle_gamma   90.00
#
_symmetry.space_group_name_H-M   'P 1'
#
loop_
_entity.id
_entity.type
_entity.pdbx_description
1 polymer ?
#
loop_
_entity_poly.entity_id
_entity_poly.type
_entity_poly.pdbx_seq_one_letter_code
_entity_poly.pdbx_strand_id
1 'polypeptide(L)'
;MHSTPAPPSRPKLKPPTWLAVVLSVFAVLFILGAVFGKPAPTPKPVAAPAASFPTSAPATTSASPVPVTYTVDKITDAANVELTGSDGSHRTVHILGIEVATGNNCYASETTVWANNKLASTAVKITTDTTDGVALALSDGTDYATAALSAGYARLSGNVVSDSLRNAADTAQQAATGVWAEPCKGMITAPTPVPTFTPQKETPAPPPPPRTSEQAAPPPVEDEPEPEQPSNVYYKNCAAAKAAHAAPLHRGEPGYRPGLDRDGDGVACER
;
A
#
# COMPACT_ATOMS: atom_id res chain seq x y z
N MET A 1 14.26 -19.82 -78.89
CA MET A 1 13.92 -18.40 -78.67
C MET A 1 12.98 -18.36 -77.48
N HIS A 2 13.49 -18.06 -76.28
CA HIS A 2 12.71 -18.07 -75.05
C HIS A 2 12.05 -16.70 -74.89
N SER A 3 10.72 -16.64 -74.97
CA SER A 3 9.94 -15.42 -74.75
C SER A 3 9.75 -15.19 -73.24
N THR A 4 10.31 -14.09 -72.75
CA THR A 4 10.17 -13.62 -71.36
C THR A 4 8.75 -13.08 -71.13
N PRO A 5 8.03 -13.49 -70.06
CA PRO A 5 6.74 -12.91 -69.72
C PRO A 5 6.90 -11.53 -69.05
N ALA A 6 6.00 -10.61 -69.39
CA ALA A 6 5.94 -9.25 -68.85
C ALA A 6 5.48 -9.22 -67.37
N PRO A 7 5.94 -8.25 -66.55
CA PRO A 7 5.56 -8.16 -65.15
C PRO A 7 4.13 -7.59 -64.96
N PRO A 8 3.39 -8.03 -63.92
CA PRO A 8 2.04 -7.55 -63.65
C PRO A 8 2.01 -6.13 -63.07
N SER A 9 1.00 -5.36 -63.49
CA SER A 9 0.72 -3.98 -63.07
C SER A 9 0.28 -3.91 -61.60
N ARG A 10 0.91 -3.05 -60.80
CA ARG A 10 0.53 -2.80 -59.40
C ARG A 10 -0.82 -2.09 -59.29
N PRO A 11 -1.76 -2.55 -58.44
CA PRO A 11 -2.99 -1.82 -58.17
C PRO A 11 -2.70 -0.57 -57.32
N LYS A 12 -3.31 0.57 -57.68
CA LYS A 12 -3.28 1.80 -56.87
C LYS A 12 -4.11 1.57 -55.59
N LEU A 13 -3.44 1.43 -54.44
CA LEU A 13 -4.12 1.38 -53.15
C LEU A 13 -4.76 2.75 -52.85
N LYS A 14 -6.08 2.77 -52.72
CA LYS A 14 -6.80 3.91 -52.14
C LYS A 14 -6.61 3.85 -50.61
N PRO A 15 -6.21 4.94 -49.95
CA PRO A 15 -6.05 4.93 -48.50
C PRO A 15 -7.42 4.71 -47.83
N PRO A 16 -7.46 3.98 -46.71
CA PRO A 16 -8.69 3.66 -46.02
C PRO A 16 -9.26 4.92 -45.35
N THR A 17 -10.59 5.05 -45.37
CA THR A 17 -11.33 6.24 -44.93
C THR A 17 -11.06 6.66 -43.49
N TRP A 18 -10.70 5.72 -42.59
CA TRP A 18 -10.33 6.05 -41.21
C TRP A 18 -9.05 6.91 -41.11
N LEU A 19 -8.11 6.75 -42.04
CA LEU A 19 -6.85 7.51 -42.06
C LEU A 19 -7.09 8.97 -42.47
N ALA A 20 -8.08 9.23 -43.32
CA ALA A 20 -8.51 10.59 -43.66
C ALA A 20 -9.20 11.27 -42.47
N VAL A 21 -10.02 10.54 -41.70
CA VAL A 21 -10.70 11.07 -40.50
C VAL A 21 -9.68 11.44 -39.42
N VAL A 22 -8.68 10.59 -39.17
CA VAL A 22 -7.62 10.87 -38.18
C VAL A 22 -6.79 12.10 -38.57
N LEU A 23 -6.43 12.25 -39.85
CA LEU A 23 -5.70 13.43 -40.32
C LEU A 23 -6.53 14.72 -40.22
N SER A 24 -7.83 14.66 -40.48
CA SER A 24 -8.72 15.82 -40.32
C SER A 24 -8.87 16.25 -38.86
N VAL A 25 -8.96 15.31 -37.91
CA VAL A 25 -9.01 15.63 -36.46
C VAL A 25 -7.70 16.27 -35.99
N PHE A 26 -6.55 15.74 -36.42
CA PHE A 26 -5.25 16.33 -36.09
C PHE A 26 -5.06 17.73 -36.70
N ALA A 27 -5.53 17.97 -37.93
CA ALA A 27 -5.46 19.30 -38.54
C ALA A 27 -6.31 20.34 -37.78
N VAL A 28 -7.50 19.97 -37.29
CA VAL A 28 -8.35 20.86 -36.48
C VAL A 28 -7.72 21.14 -35.11
N LEU A 29 -7.14 20.14 -34.44
CA LEU A 29 -6.43 20.34 -33.17
C LEU A 29 -5.17 21.21 -33.32
N PHE A 30 -4.45 21.11 -34.44
CA PHE A 30 -3.27 21.95 -34.71
C PHE A 30 -3.64 23.42 -34.98
N ILE A 31 -4.79 23.68 -35.63
CA ILE A 31 -5.30 25.05 -35.84
C ILE A 31 -5.76 25.68 -34.51
N LEU A 32 -6.35 24.91 -33.60
CA LEU A 32 -6.76 25.40 -32.27
C LEU A 32 -5.55 25.73 -31.35
N GLY A 33 -4.40 25.10 -31.56
CA GLY A 33 -3.16 25.39 -30.82
C GLY A 33 -2.46 26.69 -31.21
N ALA A 34 -2.71 27.24 -32.40
CA ALA A 34 -2.02 28.43 -32.91
C ALA A 34 -2.69 29.77 -32.52
N VAL A 35 -3.87 29.75 -31.87
CA VAL A 35 -4.66 30.97 -31.59
C VAL A 35 -4.46 31.51 -30.16
N PHE A 36 -3.95 30.72 -29.21
CA PHE A 36 -3.81 31.13 -27.80
C PHE A 36 -2.40 31.59 -27.37
N GLY A 37 -1.51 31.86 -28.32
CA GLY A 37 -0.17 32.39 -28.04
C GLY A 37 -0.04 33.89 -28.31
N LYS A 38 -0.70 34.75 -27.52
CA LYS A 38 -0.42 36.20 -27.51
C LYS A 38 0.00 36.63 -26.09
N PRO A 39 1.29 36.90 -25.84
CA PRO A 39 1.71 37.47 -24.57
C PRO A 39 1.17 38.90 -24.45
N ALA A 40 0.57 39.21 -23.29
CA ALA A 40 0.12 40.55 -22.96
C ALA A 40 1.30 41.55 -22.94
N PRO A 41 1.10 42.82 -23.33
CA PRO A 41 2.15 43.82 -23.22
C PRO A 41 2.45 44.12 -21.75
N THR A 42 3.72 43.97 -21.39
CA THR A 42 4.30 44.42 -20.11
C THR A 42 3.98 45.89 -19.84
N PRO A 43 3.39 46.25 -18.69
CA PRO A 43 3.30 47.64 -18.28
C PRO A 43 4.70 48.19 -17.96
N LYS A 44 5.03 49.35 -18.53
CA LYS A 44 6.23 50.12 -18.16
C LYS A 44 6.15 50.47 -16.66
N PRO A 45 7.25 50.36 -15.91
CA PRO A 45 7.27 50.80 -14.51
C PRO A 45 7.22 52.34 -14.49
N VAL A 46 6.11 52.87 -14.00
CA VAL A 46 6.02 54.28 -13.60
C VAL A 46 6.76 54.39 -12.27
N ALA A 47 7.79 55.23 -12.24
CA ALA A 47 8.53 55.55 -11.03
C ALA A 47 7.57 56.16 -9.98
N ALA A 48 7.32 55.42 -8.91
CA ALA A 48 6.69 55.96 -7.71
C ALA A 48 7.69 56.89 -6.98
N PRO A 49 7.26 58.04 -6.46
CA PRO A 49 8.13 58.87 -5.65
C PRO A 49 8.48 58.12 -4.36
N ALA A 50 9.78 57.97 -4.11
CA ALA A 50 10.30 57.41 -2.88
C ALA A 50 9.94 58.33 -1.69
N ALA A 51 8.98 57.89 -0.88
CA ALA A 51 8.76 58.46 0.44
C ALA A 51 9.76 57.84 1.41
N SER A 52 10.77 58.63 1.78
CA SER A 52 11.78 58.27 2.78
C SER A 52 11.16 58.34 4.18
N PHE A 53 10.78 57.20 4.75
CA PHE A 53 10.50 57.08 6.18
C PHE A 53 11.66 56.35 6.86
N PRO A 54 12.43 56.99 7.77
CA PRO A 54 13.34 56.28 8.65
C PRO A 54 12.52 55.70 9.80
N THR A 55 11.98 54.50 9.62
CA THR A 55 11.42 53.72 10.73
C THR A 55 12.39 52.61 11.06
N SER A 56 13.34 52.89 11.96
CA SER A 56 14.10 51.87 12.67
C SER A 56 13.16 51.13 13.61
N ALA A 57 12.44 50.13 13.10
CA ALA A 57 11.77 49.14 13.92
C ALA A 57 12.83 48.13 14.43
N PRO A 58 12.86 47.80 15.73
CA PRO A 58 13.75 46.75 16.22
C PRO A 58 13.35 45.44 15.56
N ALA A 59 14.31 44.76 14.94
CA ALA A 59 14.13 43.43 14.39
C ALA A 59 13.92 42.45 15.56
N THR A 60 12.68 42.19 15.93
CA THR A 60 12.35 41.02 16.74
C THR A 60 12.66 39.80 15.89
N THR A 61 13.74 39.10 16.22
CA THR A 61 14.06 37.78 15.68
C THR A 61 13.01 36.81 16.20
N SER A 62 11.89 36.69 15.48
CA SER A 62 10.94 35.61 15.68
C SER A 62 11.64 34.30 15.32
N ALA A 63 12.16 33.59 16.33
CA ALA A 63 12.57 32.22 16.15
C ALA A 63 11.32 31.42 15.78
N SER A 64 11.21 30.98 14.52
CA SER A 64 10.17 30.01 14.14
C SER A 64 10.30 28.79 15.06
N PRO A 65 9.20 28.33 15.69
CA PRO A 65 9.25 27.15 16.52
C PRO A 65 9.76 25.97 15.69
N VAL A 66 10.68 25.20 16.27
CA VAL A 66 11.20 23.97 15.64
C VAL A 66 10.00 23.03 15.41
N PRO A 67 9.80 22.50 14.19
CA PRO A 67 8.67 21.61 13.94
C PRO A 67 8.84 20.32 14.74
N VAL A 68 7.83 19.97 15.53
CA VAL A 68 7.80 18.72 16.31
C VAL A 68 7.70 17.55 15.35
N THR A 69 8.60 16.57 15.51
CA THR A 69 8.55 15.28 14.82
C THR A 69 7.97 14.24 15.76
N TYR A 70 7.14 13.34 15.24
CA TYR A 70 6.51 12.30 16.03
C TYR A 70 7.08 10.94 15.65
N THR A 71 7.20 10.04 16.62
CA THR A 71 7.46 8.61 16.40
C THR A 71 6.20 7.83 16.72
N VAL A 72 5.87 6.85 15.89
CA VAL A 72 4.75 5.93 16.16
C VAL A 72 5.17 4.90 17.19
N ASP A 73 4.51 4.93 18.35
CA ASP A 73 4.77 4.03 19.47
C ASP A 73 3.94 2.75 19.37
N LYS A 74 2.64 2.91 19.09
CA LYS A 74 1.70 1.79 19.03
C LYS A 74 0.60 2.03 18.00
N ILE A 75 0.16 0.95 17.37
CA ILE A 75 -0.93 0.95 16.39
C ILE A 75 -2.04 0.07 16.94
N THR A 76 -3.23 0.63 17.12
CA THR A 76 -4.36 -0.10 17.73
C THR A 76 -5.14 -0.87 16.67
N ASP A 77 -5.49 -0.22 15.56
CA ASP A 77 -6.36 -0.82 14.54
C ASP A 77 -6.09 -0.27 13.12
N ALA A 78 -4.85 0.16 12.84
CA ALA A 78 -4.41 0.80 11.60
C ALA A 78 -4.98 2.20 11.29
N ALA A 79 -6.09 2.61 11.91
CA ALA A 79 -6.62 3.99 11.84
C ALA A 79 -6.46 4.76 13.16
N ASN A 80 -6.20 4.09 14.28
CA ASN A 80 -5.90 4.71 15.56
C ASN A 80 -4.45 4.42 15.97
N VAL A 81 -3.66 5.48 16.15
CA VAL A 81 -2.20 5.42 16.34
C VAL A 81 -1.80 6.24 17.56
N GLU A 82 -0.90 5.69 18.36
CA GLU A 82 -0.26 6.37 19.50
C GLU A 82 1.10 6.93 19.04
N LEU A 83 1.30 8.23 19.26
CA LEU A 83 2.44 9.00 18.83
C LEU A 83 3.17 9.58 20.04
N THR A 84 4.51 9.60 19.95
CA THR A 84 5.38 10.30 20.89
C THR A 84 6.12 11.42 20.15
N GLY A 85 5.92 12.65 20.57
CA GLY A 85 6.58 13.83 20.01
C GLY A 85 8.00 14.00 20.53
N SER A 86 8.87 14.64 19.74
CA SER A 86 10.24 14.98 20.14
C SER A 86 10.31 15.98 21.30
N ASP A 87 9.19 16.63 21.61
CA ASP A 87 8.98 17.49 22.77
C ASP A 87 8.55 16.71 24.04
N GLY A 88 8.41 15.39 23.94
CA GLY A 88 7.92 14.52 25.02
C GLY A 88 6.38 14.44 25.11
N SER A 89 5.65 15.01 24.15
CA SER A 89 4.19 14.88 24.10
C SER A 89 3.78 13.46 23.70
N HIS A 90 2.67 12.97 24.26
CA HIS A 90 2.04 11.70 23.84
C HIS A 90 0.64 11.98 23.31
N ARG A 91 0.29 11.42 22.15
CA ARG A 91 -1.01 11.63 21.51
C ARG A 91 -1.56 10.32 20.98
N THR A 92 -2.85 10.07 21.22
CA THR A 92 -3.61 9.08 20.45
C THR A 92 -4.36 9.83 19.36
N VAL A 93 -4.15 9.46 18.10
CA VAL A 93 -4.74 10.13 16.93
C VAL A 93 -5.53 9.15 16.07
N HIS A 94 -6.60 9.65 15.47
CA HIS A 94 -7.35 8.97 14.42
C HIS A 94 -6.88 9.45 13.05
N ILE A 95 -6.65 8.56 12.10
CA ILE A 95 -6.20 8.90 10.75
C ILE A 95 -7.35 9.46 9.95
N LEU A 96 -7.13 10.65 9.38
CA LEU A 96 -8.13 11.37 8.61
C LEU A 96 -8.50 10.64 7.31
N GLY A 97 -9.81 10.55 7.04
CA GLY A 97 -10.32 10.17 5.71
C GLY A 97 -10.33 8.68 5.39
N ILE A 98 -10.03 7.80 6.36
CA ILE A 98 -10.03 6.35 6.14
C ILE A 98 -10.90 5.60 7.16
N GLU A 99 -11.44 4.48 6.70
CA GLU A 99 -12.09 3.46 7.51
C GLU A 99 -11.37 2.14 7.28
N VAL A 100 -11.14 1.39 8.35
CA VAL A 100 -10.34 0.15 8.33
C VAL A 100 -11.16 -1.00 8.91
N ALA A 101 -10.89 -2.22 8.43
CA ALA A 101 -11.47 -3.40 9.02
C ALA A 101 -10.85 -3.66 10.40
N THR A 102 -11.67 -3.96 11.40
CA THR A 102 -11.22 -4.20 12.79
C THR A 102 -11.80 -5.50 13.35
N GLY A 103 -11.19 -6.03 14.41
CA GLY A 103 -11.64 -7.25 15.08
C GLY A 103 -11.65 -8.47 14.14
N ASN A 104 -12.76 -9.22 14.11
CA ASN A 104 -12.90 -10.43 13.29
C ASN A 104 -13.50 -10.15 11.90
N ASN A 105 -13.48 -8.89 11.47
CA ASN A 105 -13.99 -8.51 10.16
C ASN A 105 -12.98 -8.84 9.05
N CYS A 106 -13.50 -8.91 7.84
CA CYS A 106 -12.77 -9.28 6.65
C CYS A 106 -11.54 -8.38 6.46
N TYR A 107 -10.36 -9.01 6.35
CA TYR A 107 -9.06 -8.34 6.17
C TYR A 107 -8.54 -7.50 7.36
N ALA A 108 -9.18 -7.57 8.54
CA ALA A 108 -8.79 -6.78 9.70
C ALA A 108 -7.38 -7.12 10.23
N SER A 109 -7.04 -8.41 10.26
CA SER A 109 -5.74 -8.89 10.72
C SER A 109 -4.63 -8.45 9.77
N GLU A 110 -4.83 -8.65 8.47
CA GLU A 110 -3.90 -8.29 7.41
C GLU A 110 -3.67 -6.77 7.37
N THR A 111 -4.73 -5.99 7.55
CA THR A 111 -4.67 -4.52 7.67
C THR A 111 -3.79 -4.08 8.85
N THR A 112 -3.93 -4.72 10.00
CA THR A 112 -3.14 -4.40 11.18
C THR A 112 -1.67 -4.78 10.99
N VAL A 113 -1.38 -5.94 10.39
CA VAL A 113 0.01 -6.36 10.07
C VAL A 113 0.65 -5.38 9.09
N TRP A 114 -0.07 -5.01 8.04
CA TRP A 114 0.40 -4.03 7.07
C TRP A 114 0.73 -2.68 7.73
N ALA A 115 -0.17 -2.18 8.58
CA ALA A 115 0.03 -0.91 9.28
C ALA A 115 1.24 -0.96 10.23
N ASN A 116 1.41 -2.05 10.99
CA ASN A 116 2.58 -2.25 11.85
C ASN A 116 3.88 -2.23 11.04
N ASN A 117 3.95 -2.96 9.92
CA ASN A 117 5.13 -2.95 9.06
C ASN A 117 5.41 -1.58 8.43
N LYS A 118 4.38 -0.76 8.22
CA LYS A 118 4.51 0.57 7.61
C LYS A 118 4.89 1.65 8.62
N LEU A 119 4.33 1.59 9.83
CA LEU A 119 4.35 2.69 10.79
C LEU A 119 5.18 2.42 12.05
N ALA A 120 5.39 1.17 12.47
CA ALA A 120 6.01 0.90 13.77
C ALA A 120 7.42 1.50 13.86
N SER A 121 7.66 2.31 14.91
CA SER A 121 8.93 3.05 15.11
C SER A 121 9.32 4.00 13.97
N THR A 122 8.39 4.32 13.06
CA THR A 122 8.62 5.25 11.96
C THR A 122 8.45 6.69 12.44
N ALA A 123 9.35 7.58 12.00
CA ALA A 123 9.19 9.01 12.20
C ALA A 123 8.15 9.58 11.21
N VAL A 124 7.14 10.27 11.74
CA VAL A 124 6.03 10.85 10.97
C VAL A 124 5.87 12.33 11.30
N LYS A 125 5.24 13.07 10.38
CA LYS A 125 4.84 14.46 10.57
C LYS A 125 3.34 14.59 10.48
N ILE A 126 2.75 15.29 11.43
CA ILE A 126 1.35 15.71 11.35
C ILE A 126 1.28 16.86 10.34
N THR A 127 0.61 16.65 9.21
CA THR A 127 0.43 17.65 8.15
C THR A 127 -0.93 18.33 8.21
N THR A 128 -1.91 17.70 8.86
CA THR A 128 -3.25 18.24 9.09
C THR A 128 -3.76 17.70 10.41
N ASP A 129 -4.36 18.56 11.23
CA ASP A 129 -4.91 18.23 12.54
C ASP A 129 -6.29 18.88 12.65
N THR A 130 -7.34 18.07 12.51
CA THR A 130 -8.74 18.53 12.58
C THR A 130 -9.50 17.74 13.63
N THR A 131 -10.74 18.15 13.89
CA THR A 131 -11.66 17.39 14.76
C THR A 131 -12.01 16.01 14.22
N ASP A 132 -11.87 15.80 12.90
CA ASP A 132 -12.22 14.55 12.22
C ASP A 132 -11.04 13.59 12.12
N GLY A 133 -9.84 14.04 12.47
CA GLY A 133 -8.63 13.22 12.47
C GLY A 133 -7.38 13.98 12.04
N VAL A 134 -6.33 13.20 11.83
CA VAL A 134 -4.97 13.68 11.57
C VAL A 134 -4.45 13.07 10.28
N ALA A 135 -3.82 13.89 9.42
CA ALA A 135 -3.06 13.40 8.29
C ALA A 135 -1.59 13.24 8.70
N LEU A 136 -1.02 12.07 8.40
CA LEU A 136 0.37 11.73 8.71
C LEU A 136 1.17 11.61 7.42
N ALA A 137 2.21 12.42 7.30
CA ALA A 137 3.23 12.25 6.28
C ALA A 137 4.33 11.32 6.80
N LEU A 138 4.63 10.30 5.99
CA LEU A 138 5.74 9.38 6.17
C LEU A 138 7.08 10.05 5.79
N SER A 139 8.20 9.38 6.05
CA SER A 139 9.54 9.91 5.79
C SER A 139 9.83 10.20 4.32
N ASP A 140 9.18 9.48 3.40
CA ASP A 140 9.25 9.69 1.95
C ASP A 140 8.30 10.81 1.46
N GLY A 141 7.55 11.44 2.37
CA GLY A 141 6.55 12.46 2.06
C GLY A 141 5.19 11.90 1.66
N THR A 142 5.03 10.58 1.59
CA THR A 142 3.76 9.93 1.28
C THR A 142 2.78 10.12 2.44
N ASP A 143 1.54 10.49 2.12
CA ASP A 143 0.46 10.52 3.09
C ASP A 143 0.01 9.09 3.44
N TYR A 144 -0.05 8.77 4.73
CA TYR A 144 -0.35 7.41 5.21
C TYR A 144 -1.74 6.92 4.77
N ALA A 145 -2.76 7.78 4.81
CA ALA A 145 -4.10 7.44 4.36
C ALA A 145 -4.12 7.08 2.87
N THR A 146 -3.40 7.85 2.05
CA THR A 146 -3.20 7.56 0.62
C THR A 146 -2.52 6.21 0.40
N ALA A 147 -1.49 5.88 1.19
CA ALA A 147 -0.81 4.60 1.12
C ALA A 147 -1.72 3.42 1.52
N ALA A 148 -2.53 3.59 2.57
CA ALA A 148 -3.47 2.57 3.04
C ALA A 148 -4.59 2.28 2.03
N LEU A 149 -5.15 3.35 1.45
CA LEU A 149 -6.19 3.24 0.42
C LEU A 149 -5.67 2.56 -0.83
N SER A 150 -4.52 3.01 -1.37
CA SER A 150 -3.95 2.45 -2.60
C SER A 150 -3.49 0.99 -2.47
N ALA A 151 -3.07 0.59 -1.26
CA ALA A 151 -2.71 -0.79 -0.98
C ALA A 151 -3.93 -1.69 -0.67
N GLY A 152 -5.14 -1.12 -0.58
CA GLY A 152 -6.37 -1.88 -0.31
C GLY A 152 -6.54 -2.31 1.15
N TYR A 153 -5.89 -1.65 2.10
CA TYR A 153 -6.04 -1.92 3.54
C TYR A 153 -7.00 -0.93 4.24
N ALA A 154 -7.57 0.00 3.49
CA ALA A 154 -8.55 0.94 3.97
C ALA A 154 -9.63 1.22 2.92
N ARG A 155 -10.78 1.70 3.40
CA ARG A 155 -11.81 2.36 2.60
C ARG A 155 -11.77 3.85 2.85
N LEU A 156 -12.22 4.61 1.87
CA LEU A 156 -12.40 6.04 1.99
C LEU A 156 -13.57 6.33 2.95
N SER A 157 -13.33 7.16 3.97
CA SER A 157 -14.40 7.61 4.87
C SER A 157 -15.27 8.65 4.16
N GLY A 158 -16.59 8.62 4.39
CA GLY A 158 -17.54 9.51 3.74
C GLY A 158 -17.42 10.99 4.13
N ASN A 159 -16.75 11.28 5.25
CA ASN A 159 -16.78 12.61 5.89
C ASN A 159 -15.68 13.55 5.36
N VAL A 160 -14.64 13.00 4.75
CA VAL A 160 -13.46 13.76 4.31
C VAL A 160 -12.96 13.15 3.01
N VAL A 161 -12.98 13.95 1.94
CA VAL A 161 -12.60 13.45 0.63
C VAL A 161 -11.78 14.46 -0.16
N SER A 162 -10.46 14.26 -0.17
CA SER A 162 -9.58 14.88 -1.16
C SER A 162 -9.53 14.03 -2.44
N ASP A 163 -9.20 14.65 -3.56
CA ASP A 163 -9.06 13.92 -4.83
C ASP A 163 -7.92 12.89 -4.79
N SER A 164 -6.88 13.12 -4.00
CA SER A 164 -5.80 12.16 -3.80
C SER A 164 -6.29 10.88 -3.12
N LEU A 165 -7.12 10.99 -2.08
CA LEU A 165 -7.67 9.84 -1.37
C LEU A 165 -8.69 9.08 -2.24
N ARG A 166 -9.52 9.80 -3.03
CA ARG A 166 -10.41 9.16 -4.02
C ARG A 166 -9.62 8.32 -5.02
N ASN A 167 -8.61 8.92 -5.66
CA ASN A 167 -7.81 8.23 -6.67
C ASN A 167 -7.09 7.00 -6.09
N ALA A 168 -6.61 7.09 -4.85
CA ALA A 168 -5.99 5.96 -4.15
C ALA A 168 -7.00 4.83 -3.88
N ALA A 169 -8.20 5.16 -3.41
CA ALA A 169 -9.25 4.18 -3.19
C ALA A 169 -9.69 3.49 -4.50
N ASP A 170 -9.88 4.28 -5.57
CA ASP A 170 -10.26 3.78 -6.89
C ASP A 170 -9.20 2.84 -7.46
N THR A 171 -7.91 3.14 -7.22
CA THR A 171 -6.79 2.28 -7.64
C THR A 171 -6.89 0.89 -7.01
N ALA A 172 -7.10 0.81 -5.69
CA ALA A 172 -7.21 -0.47 -5.01
C ALA A 172 -8.49 -1.24 -5.38
N GLN A 173 -9.60 -0.52 -5.59
CA GLN A 173 -10.84 -1.12 -6.05
C GLN A 173 -10.70 -1.74 -7.44
N GLN A 174 -10.08 -1.02 -8.39
CA GLN A 174 -9.85 -1.52 -9.75
C GLN A 174 -8.89 -2.71 -9.78
N ALA A 175 -7.88 -2.69 -8.91
CA ALA A 175 -6.93 -3.79 -8.76
C ALA A 175 -7.51 -5.00 -7.99
N ALA A 176 -8.70 -4.84 -7.38
CA ALA A 176 -9.30 -5.81 -6.45
C ALA A 176 -8.28 -6.24 -5.37
N THR A 177 -7.56 -5.28 -4.79
CA THR A 177 -6.52 -5.54 -3.78
C THR A 177 -7.10 -5.43 -2.38
N GLY A 178 -6.64 -6.31 -1.50
CA GLY A 178 -6.95 -6.25 -0.08
C GLY A 178 -8.45 -6.38 0.23
N VAL A 179 -9.01 -5.41 0.95
CA VAL A 179 -10.45 -5.35 1.29
C VAL A 179 -11.36 -5.33 0.06
N TRP A 180 -10.83 -5.01 -1.13
CA TRP A 180 -11.59 -4.98 -2.38
C TRP A 180 -11.62 -6.33 -3.11
N ALA A 181 -10.73 -7.26 -2.75
CA ALA A 181 -10.74 -8.62 -3.27
C ALA A 181 -11.92 -9.44 -2.72
N GLU A 182 -12.25 -10.56 -3.38
CA GLU A 182 -12.94 -11.66 -2.69
C GLU A 182 -12.17 -12.07 -1.42
N PRO A 183 -12.86 -12.36 -0.30
CA PRO A 183 -14.33 -12.43 -0.14
C PRO A 183 -14.97 -11.11 0.28
N CYS A 184 -14.18 -10.10 0.62
CA CYS A 184 -14.63 -8.87 1.26
C CYS A 184 -15.42 -7.96 0.30
N LYS A 185 -15.00 -7.84 -0.97
CA LYS A 185 -15.64 -7.01 -2.01
C LYS A 185 -15.94 -5.57 -1.55
N GLY A 186 -15.05 -4.99 -0.76
CA GLY A 186 -15.20 -3.66 -0.17
C GLY A 186 -16.07 -3.59 1.08
N MET A 187 -16.55 -4.70 1.62
CA MET A 187 -17.32 -4.73 2.87
C MET A 187 -16.42 -5.01 4.08
N ILE A 188 -15.85 -3.95 4.66
CA ILE A 188 -14.95 -4.03 5.84
C ILE A 188 -15.65 -4.45 7.15
N THR A 189 -16.98 -4.56 7.15
CA THR A 189 -17.78 -5.08 8.27
C THR A 189 -18.29 -6.50 8.02
N ALA A 190 -17.96 -7.08 6.86
CA ALA A 190 -18.29 -8.48 6.61
C ALA A 190 -17.46 -9.35 7.56
N PRO A 191 -18.04 -10.37 8.21
CA PRO A 191 -17.26 -11.32 8.98
C PRO A 191 -16.30 -12.04 8.03
N THR A 192 -15.06 -12.27 8.47
CA THR A 192 -14.14 -13.13 7.73
C THR A 192 -14.81 -14.48 7.50
N PRO A 193 -14.95 -14.95 6.24
CA PRO A 193 -15.61 -16.21 6.00
C PRO A 193 -14.82 -17.31 6.69
N VAL A 194 -15.51 -18.06 7.54
CA VAL A 194 -14.98 -19.32 8.05
C VAL A 194 -14.76 -20.21 6.82
N PRO A 195 -13.57 -20.81 6.63
CA PRO A 195 -13.37 -21.72 5.52
C PRO A 195 -14.42 -22.84 5.63
N THR A 196 -15.41 -22.82 4.75
CA THR A 196 -16.29 -23.96 4.57
C THR A 196 -15.40 -25.06 4.03
N PHE A 197 -15.05 -26.03 4.86
CA PHE A 197 -14.46 -27.28 4.42
C PHE A 197 -15.50 -27.98 3.54
N THR A 198 -15.59 -27.61 2.27
CA THR A 198 -16.14 -28.50 1.25
C THR A 198 -15.27 -29.76 1.32
N PRO A 199 -15.85 -30.96 1.54
CA PRO A 199 -15.09 -32.20 1.43
C PRO A 199 -14.39 -32.21 0.09
N GLN A 200 -13.09 -31.94 0.10
CA GLN A 200 -12.25 -32.05 -1.07
C GLN A 200 -12.37 -33.51 -1.47
N LYS A 201 -12.96 -33.77 -2.64
CA LYS A 201 -13.02 -35.11 -3.21
C LYS A 201 -11.58 -35.62 -3.19
N GLU A 202 -11.33 -36.55 -2.29
CA GLU A 202 -10.03 -37.17 -2.09
C GLU A 202 -9.69 -37.85 -3.42
N THR A 203 -8.87 -37.17 -4.24
CA THR A 203 -8.10 -37.87 -5.25
C THR A 203 -7.33 -38.93 -4.47
N PRO A 204 -7.53 -40.22 -4.72
CA PRO A 204 -6.85 -41.27 -3.98
C PRO A 204 -5.35 -40.96 -4.03
N ALA A 205 -4.72 -40.87 -2.87
CA ALA A 205 -3.28 -40.75 -2.80
C ALA A 205 -2.68 -41.87 -3.68
N PRO A 206 -1.75 -41.55 -4.60
CA PRO A 206 -1.05 -42.58 -5.35
C PRO A 206 -0.45 -43.57 -4.33
N PRO A 207 -0.53 -44.89 -4.59
CA PRO A 207 -0.01 -45.88 -3.67
C PRO A 207 1.45 -45.56 -3.35
N PRO A 208 1.87 -45.69 -2.07
CA PRO A 208 3.26 -45.44 -1.72
C PRO A 208 4.16 -46.30 -2.61
N PRO A 209 5.22 -45.74 -3.21
CA PRO A 209 6.14 -46.53 -4.01
C PRO A 209 6.68 -47.68 -3.14
N PRO A 210 6.86 -48.88 -3.70
CA PRO A 210 7.44 -49.98 -2.95
C PRO A 210 8.79 -49.53 -2.40
N ARG A 211 8.94 -49.57 -1.07
CA ARG A 211 10.24 -49.35 -0.43
C ARG A 211 11.11 -50.56 -0.74
N THR A 212 11.88 -50.46 -1.82
CA THR A 212 13.07 -51.27 -2.00
C THR A 212 14.09 -50.80 -0.97
N SER A 213 14.32 -51.62 0.05
CA SER A 213 15.51 -51.55 0.89
C SER A 213 16.75 -51.68 0.01
N GLU A 214 17.80 -50.93 0.38
CA GLU A 214 19.17 -51.00 -0.12
C GLU A 214 19.47 -50.23 -1.43
N GLN A 215 20.15 -49.08 -1.32
CA GLN A 215 21.50 -48.86 -1.91
C GLN A 215 21.98 -47.41 -1.69
N ALA A 216 23.11 -47.30 -0.98
CA ALA A 216 24.20 -46.30 -0.99
C ALA A 216 23.92 -44.78 -1.16
N ALA A 217 24.47 -44.01 -0.20
CA ALA A 217 24.66 -42.56 -0.27
C ALA A 217 25.62 -42.13 -1.40
N PRO A 218 25.31 -41.07 -2.17
CA PRO A 218 26.27 -40.38 -3.02
C PRO A 218 27.04 -39.28 -2.25
N PRO A 219 28.25 -38.91 -2.68
CA PRO A 219 29.10 -37.90 -2.04
C PRO A 219 28.55 -36.46 -2.23
N PRO A 220 29.02 -35.47 -1.45
CA PRO A 220 28.37 -34.18 -1.31
C PRO A 220 28.55 -33.31 -2.57
N VAL A 221 27.46 -32.68 -3.00
CA VAL A 221 27.49 -31.62 -4.01
C VAL A 221 27.23 -30.31 -3.28
N GLU A 222 28.20 -29.42 -3.40
CA GLU A 222 28.29 -28.07 -2.89
C GLU A 222 27.62 -27.16 -3.93
N ASP A 223 26.51 -26.49 -3.60
CA ASP A 223 26.07 -25.22 -4.22
C ASP A 223 24.87 -24.60 -3.47
N GLU A 224 25.10 -23.35 -3.04
CA GLU A 224 24.20 -22.20 -2.80
C GLU A 224 23.04 -22.26 -1.77
N PRO A 225 22.98 -21.35 -0.76
CA PRO A 225 21.89 -21.30 0.21
C PRO A 225 20.68 -20.52 -0.34
N GLU A 226 19.65 -21.26 -0.77
CA GLU A 226 18.28 -20.75 -0.87
C GLU A 226 17.73 -20.54 0.56
N PRO A 227 17.02 -19.44 0.89
CA PRO A 227 16.53 -19.22 2.25
C PRO A 227 15.47 -20.27 2.60
N GLU A 228 15.91 -21.28 3.35
CA GLU A 228 15.03 -22.24 4.04
C GLU A 228 14.00 -21.47 4.86
N GLN A 229 12.74 -21.54 4.44
CA GLN A 229 11.61 -21.33 5.36
C GLN A 229 11.68 -22.47 6.38
N PRO A 230 11.95 -22.25 7.68
CA PRO A 230 12.00 -23.35 8.64
C PRO A 230 10.57 -23.78 8.99
N SER A 231 10.00 -24.64 8.14
CA SER A 231 8.66 -25.22 8.28
C SER A 231 8.59 -26.38 9.28
N ASN A 232 9.43 -26.41 10.33
CA ASN A 232 9.37 -27.53 11.28
C ASN A 232 9.74 -27.22 12.74
N VAL A 233 9.54 -25.98 13.20
CA VAL A 233 9.67 -25.68 14.63
C VAL A 233 8.46 -26.25 15.38
N TYR A 234 8.69 -27.13 16.37
CA TYR A 234 7.63 -27.78 17.15
C TYR A 234 7.88 -27.63 18.67
N TYR A 235 7.01 -26.89 19.36
CA TYR A 235 7.07 -26.72 20.82
C TYR A 235 6.04 -27.56 21.58
N LYS A 236 6.47 -28.61 22.30
CA LYS A 236 5.54 -29.52 23.02
C LYS A 236 4.54 -28.77 23.92
N ASN A 237 4.94 -27.66 24.53
CA ASN A 237 4.12 -26.80 25.37
C ASN A 237 4.69 -25.36 25.41
N CYS A 238 3.96 -24.44 26.06
CA CYS A 238 4.41 -23.06 26.20
C CYS A 238 5.69 -22.87 27.03
N ALA A 239 6.01 -23.79 27.94
CA ALA A 239 7.28 -23.75 28.65
C ALA A 239 8.46 -23.98 27.71
N ALA A 240 8.33 -24.90 26.75
CA ALA A 240 9.35 -25.14 25.71
C ALA A 240 9.50 -23.93 24.78
N ALA A 241 8.39 -23.29 24.39
CA ALA A 241 8.43 -22.08 23.56
C ALA A 241 9.09 -20.89 24.29
N LYS A 242 8.78 -20.69 25.57
CA LYS A 242 9.41 -19.65 26.42
C LYS A 242 10.88 -19.92 26.68
N ALA A 243 11.26 -21.18 26.95
CA ALA A 243 12.66 -21.56 27.12
C ALA A 243 13.49 -21.35 25.85
N ALA A 244 12.85 -21.46 24.69
CA ALA A 244 13.45 -21.13 23.40
C ALA A 244 13.36 -19.62 23.05
N HIS A 245 12.86 -18.77 23.95
CA HIS A 245 12.61 -17.35 23.73
C HIS A 245 11.76 -17.03 22.48
N ALA A 246 10.87 -17.95 22.12
CA ALA A 246 10.01 -17.82 20.94
C ALA A 246 8.57 -17.40 21.27
N ALA A 247 8.22 -17.28 22.55
CA ALA A 247 6.91 -16.82 22.99
C ALA A 247 6.91 -15.30 23.25
N PRO A 248 5.80 -14.57 23.00
CA PRO A 248 4.52 -15.06 22.46
C PRO A 248 4.60 -15.47 20.99
N LEU A 249 3.88 -16.55 20.64
CA LEU A 249 3.84 -17.07 19.27
C LEU A 249 2.57 -16.61 18.59
N HIS A 250 2.68 -15.96 17.44
CA HIS A 250 1.53 -15.47 16.68
C HIS A 250 1.09 -16.46 15.61
N ARG A 251 -0.20 -16.42 15.26
CA ARG A 251 -0.74 -17.24 14.17
C ARG A 251 0.02 -16.97 12.87
N GLY A 252 0.60 -18.03 12.30
CA GLY A 252 1.41 -17.96 11.09
C GLY A 252 2.92 -17.97 11.35
N GLU A 253 3.36 -17.79 12.60
CA GLU A 253 4.77 -17.93 12.96
C GLU A 253 5.19 -19.41 13.08
N PRO A 254 6.46 -19.73 12.74
CA PRO A 254 7.04 -21.04 12.96
C PRO A 254 6.90 -21.49 14.42
N GLY A 255 6.23 -22.63 14.63
CA GLY A 255 5.98 -23.17 15.98
C GLY A 255 4.65 -22.79 16.60
N TYR A 256 3.88 -21.86 16.00
CA TYR A 256 2.49 -21.64 16.40
C TYR A 256 1.65 -22.88 16.13
N ARG A 257 0.78 -23.21 17.09
CA ARG A 257 -0.29 -24.19 16.90
C ARG A 257 -1.48 -23.84 17.80
N PRO A 258 -2.71 -24.15 17.37
CA PRO A 258 -3.91 -23.92 18.18
C PRO A 258 -3.85 -24.61 19.55
N GLY A 259 -3.13 -25.71 19.70
CA GLY A 259 -2.97 -26.39 20.99
C GLY A 259 -2.11 -25.64 22.02
N LEU A 260 -1.39 -24.58 21.62
CA LEU A 260 -0.62 -23.69 22.51
C LEU A 260 -1.37 -22.38 22.83
N ASP A 261 -2.43 -22.10 22.06
CA ASP A 261 -3.29 -20.93 22.16
C ASP A 261 -4.58 -21.36 22.88
N ARG A 262 -4.63 -21.13 24.19
CA ARG A 262 -5.66 -21.73 25.06
C ARG A 262 -7.03 -21.06 24.89
N ASP A 263 -7.04 -19.77 24.59
CA ASP A 263 -8.21 -18.92 24.37
C ASP A 263 -8.54 -18.72 22.89
N GLY A 264 -7.62 -19.05 21.98
CA GLY A 264 -7.86 -19.09 20.54
C GLY A 264 -7.86 -17.72 19.88
N ASP A 265 -7.25 -16.72 20.51
CA ASP A 265 -7.23 -15.32 20.05
C ASP A 265 -6.16 -15.04 18.99
N GLY A 266 -5.32 -16.04 18.69
CA GLY A 266 -4.24 -15.93 17.72
C GLY A 266 -2.86 -15.69 18.34
N VAL A 267 -2.76 -15.60 19.67
CA VAL A 267 -1.50 -15.43 20.41
C VAL A 267 -1.28 -16.61 21.35
N ALA A 268 -0.41 -17.53 20.95
CA ALA A 268 -0.02 -18.65 21.81
C ALA A 268 1.00 -18.22 22.88
N CYS A 269 0.87 -18.80 24.07
CA CYS A 269 1.86 -18.71 25.15
C CYS A 269 2.12 -17.30 25.73
N GLU A 270 1.13 -16.44 25.66
CA GLU A 270 1.11 -15.07 26.20
C GLU A 270 1.18 -14.99 27.75
N ARG A 271 0.80 -16.07 28.46
CA ARG A 271 0.72 -16.16 29.94
C ARG A 271 1.73 -17.13 30.51
#